data_AF-K8WQP4-F1
#
_entry.id   AF-K8WQP4-F1
#
_cell.length_a   1.000
_cell.length_b   1.000
_cell.length_c   1.000
_cell.angle_alpha   90.00
_cell.angle_beta   90.00
_cell.angle_gamma   90.00
#
_symmetry.space_group_name_H-M   'P 1'
#
loop_
_entity.id
_entity.type
_entity.pdbx_description
1 polymer ?
#
loop_
_entity_poly.entity_id
_entity_poly.type
_entity_poly.pdbx_seq_one_letter_code
_entity_poly.pdbx_strand_id
1 'polypeptide(L)'
;MNDSGKPDPTVVLRFDIDILNHVVMQHSELTAIATKPFGGSEDATILAKRVQRHGGKSLYFVVGADRTAGHHQAKFDFDEKEMLTAYNLYTGCLSSLL
;
A
#
# COMPACT_ATOMS: atom_id res chain seq x y z
N MET A 1 -3.04 11.55 10.09
CA MET A 1 -3.04 11.52 11.56
C MET A 1 -4.32 10.87 12.05
N ASN A 2 -4.24 10.00 13.05
CA ASN A 2 -5.36 9.63 13.90
C ASN A 2 -5.36 10.53 15.16
N ASP A 3 -6.39 10.42 16.00
CA ASP A 3 -6.61 11.25 17.20
C ASP A 3 -5.54 11.10 18.30
N SER A 4 -4.53 10.25 18.09
CA SER A 4 -3.35 10.11 18.97
C SER A 4 -2.15 10.97 18.56
N GLY A 5 -2.26 11.74 17.46
CA GLY A 5 -1.15 12.55 16.94
C GLY A 5 -0.05 11.75 16.25
N LYS A 6 -0.25 10.44 16.06
CA LYS A 6 0.59 9.58 15.21
C LYS A 6 -0.12 9.29 13.90
N PRO A 7 0.57 9.08 12.78
CA PRO A 7 -0.02 8.38 11.64
C PRO A 7 -0.01 6.89 11.93
N ASP A 8 -1.14 6.24 11.71
CA ASP A 8 -1.11 4.81 11.50
C ASP A 8 -0.49 4.54 10.12
N PRO A 9 0.41 3.54 9.99
CA PRO A 9 0.79 3.03 8.68
C PRO A 9 -0.47 2.56 7.97
N THR A 10 -0.91 3.41 7.07
CA THR A 10 -2.18 3.27 6.37
C THR A 10 -1.90 2.58 5.07
N VAL A 11 -2.41 1.35 4.90
CA VAL A 11 -2.32 0.66 3.61
C VAL A 11 -3.59 0.90 2.82
N VAL A 12 -3.48 1.51 1.64
CA VAL A 12 -4.62 1.63 0.71
C VAL A 12 -4.62 0.46 -0.25
N LEU A 13 -5.72 -0.29 -0.33
CA LEU A 13 -5.79 -1.52 -1.14
C LEU A 13 -6.47 -1.28 -2.49
N ARG A 14 -5.87 -1.78 -3.58
CA ARG A 14 -6.51 -1.92 -4.88
C ARG A 14 -6.02 -3.20 -5.58
N PHE A 15 -6.96 -3.98 -6.10
CA PHE A 15 -6.75 -5.26 -6.80
C PHE A 15 -6.24 -6.40 -5.88
N ASP A 16 -6.71 -7.63 -6.13
CA ASP A 16 -6.49 -8.86 -5.32
C ASP A 16 -6.49 -8.66 -3.79
N ILE A 17 -7.59 -8.07 -3.31
CA ILE A 17 -7.82 -7.68 -1.90
C ILE A 17 -7.61 -8.85 -0.93
N ASP A 18 -7.93 -10.08 -1.33
CA ASP A 18 -7.84 -11.25 -0.45
C ASP A 18 -6.40 -11.59 -0.07
N ILE A 19 -5.47 -11.54 -1.03
CA ILE A 19 -4.05 -11.78 -0.76
C ILE A 19 -3.50 -10.69 0.15
N LEU A 20 -3.85 -9.44 -0.16
CA LEU A 20 -3.36 -8.30 0.60
C LEU A 20 -3.90 -8.33 2.04
N ASN A 21 -5.18 -8.67 2.22
CA ASN A 21 -5.79 -8.85 3.54
C ASN A 21 -5.13 -10.01 4.31
N HIS A 22 -4.85 -11.13 3.63
CA HIS A 22 -4.15 -12.26 4.25
C HIS A 22 -2.81 -11.84 4.84
N VAL A 23 -2.00 -11.11 4.06
CA VAL A 23 -0.70 -10.60 4.51
C VAL A 23 -0.88 -9.57 5.62
N VAL A 24 -1.79 -8.59 5.47
CA VAL A 24 -2.03 -7.58 6.50
C VAL A 24 -2.43 -8.22 7.84
N MET A 25 -3.24 -9.29 7.85
CA MET A 25 -3.62 -9.98 9.07
C MET A 25 -2.45 -10.68 9.80
N GLN A 26 -1.34 -10.93 9.11
CA GLN A 26 -0.13 -11.51 9.69
C GLN A 26 0.80 -10.45 10.31
N HIS A 27 0.50 -9.16 10.09
CA HIS A 27 1.32 -8.03 10.47
C HIS A 27 0.51 -7.06 11.32
N SER A 28 0.59 -7.22 12.65
CA SER A 28 -0.19 -6.44 13.62
C SER A 28 0.05 -4.93 13.56
N GLU A 29 1.16 -4.51 12.97
CA GLU A 29 1.53 -3.13 12.73
C GLU A 29 0.77 -2.50 11.54
N LEU A 30 0.18 -3.30 10.66
CA LEU A 30 -0.51 -2.82 9.46
C LEU A 30 -2.01 -2.62 9.69
N THR A 31 -2.54 -1.53 9.17
CA THR A 31 -3.99 -1.33 9.05
C THR A 31 -4.38 -1.14 7.59
N ALA A 32 -5.26 -2.02 7.09
CA ALA A 32 -5.84 -1.88 5.76
C ALA A 32 -7.01 -0.90 5.76
N ILE A 33 -6.99 0.04 4.80
CA ILE A 33 -8.17 0.84 4.45
C ILE A 33 -8.85 0.19 3.25
N ALA A 34 -10.02 -0.40 3.50
CA ALA A 34 -10.77 -1.19 2.54
C ALA A 34 -11.00 -0.45 1.21
N THR A 35 -11.39 0.82 1.25
CA THR A 35 -11.46 1.66 0.05
C THR A 35 -11.23 3.13 0.35
N LYS A 36 -10.30 3.75 -0.38
CA LYS A 36 -10.16 5.19 -0.47
C LYS A 36 -10.02 5.57 -1.94
N PRO A 37 -10.78 6.56 -2.46
CA PRO A 37 -10.50 7.13 -3.78
C PRO A 37 -9.06 7.65 -3.75
N PHE A 38 -8.17 6.84 -4.31
CA PHE A 38 -6.77 7.16 -4.43
C PHE A 38 -6.58 7.58 -5.87
N GLY A 39 -6.23 8.84 -6.08
CA GLY A 39 -5.83 9.37 -7.40
C GLY A 39 -4.47 8.80 -7.79
N GLY A 40 -4.40 7.48 -7.94
CA GLY A 40 -3.19 6.74 -8.24
C GLY A 40 -2.75 6.93 -9.69
N SER A 41 -1.48 6.58 -9.97
CA SER A 41 -0.90 6.67 -11.29
C SER A 41 -1.72 5.86 -12.31
N GLU A 42 -2.06 6.50 -13.44
CA GLU A 42 -2.69 5.88 -14.60
C GLU A 42 -1.89 4.65 -15.06
N ASP A 43 -0.56 4.70 -14.99
CA ASP A 43 0.35 3.63 -15.40
C ASP A 43 0.12 2.34 -14.59
N ALA A 44 0.04 2.46 -13.26
CA ALA A 44 -0.19 1.32 -12.37
C ALA A 44 -1.54 0.64 -12.69
N THR A 45 -2.55 1.44 -13.00
CA THR A 45 -3.87 0.94 -13.41
C THR A 45 -3.83 0.25 -14.76
N ILE A 46 -3.10 0.79 -15.75
CA ILE A 46 -2.94 0.19 -17.09
C ILE A 46 -2.19 -1.15 -16.99
N LEU A 47 -1.10 -1.20 -16.23
CA LEU A 47 -0.31 -2.41 -16.03
C LEU A 47 -1.11 -3.50 -15.33
N ALA A 48 -1.79 -3.17 -14.22
CA ALA A 48 -2.67 -4.11 -13.51
C ALA A 48 -3.77 -4.68 -14.42
N LYS A 49 -4.45 -3.81 -15.18
CA LYS A 49 -5.47 -4.23 -16.16
C LYS A 49 -4.91 -5.14 -17.24
N ARG A 50 -3.65 -4.96 -17.67
CA ARG A 50 -3.02 -5.86 -18.63
C ARG A 50 -2.79 -7.24 -18.01
N VAL A 51 -2.25 -7.31 -16.81
CA VAL A 51 -2.02 -8.59 -16.10
C VAL A 51 -3.33 -9.37 -15.93
N GLN A 52 -4.37 -8.70 -15.44
CA GLN A 52 -5.69 -9.31 -15.23
C GLN A 52 -6.35 -9.80 -16.53
N ARG A 53 -6.21 -9.06 -17.63
CA ARG A 53 -6.72 -9.49 -18.96
C ARG A 53 -6.07 -10.78 -19.46
N HIS A 54 -4.87 -11.11 -18.98
CA HIS A 54 -4.18 -12.35 -19.30
C HIS A 54 -4.36 -13.42 -18.20
N GLY A 55 -5.32 -13.25 -17.31
CA GLY A 55 -5.63 -14.21 -16.23
C GLY A 55 -4.67 -14.15 -15.04
N GLY A 56 -3.76 -13.17 -15.00
CA GLY A 56 -2.83 -12.98 -13.90
C GLY A 56 -3.44 -12.20 -12.73
N LYS A 57 -2.77 -12.31 -11.58
CA LYS A 57 -3.08 -11.53 -10.37
C LYS A 57 -2.21 -10.28 -10.31
N SER A 58 -2.75 -9.18 -9.79
CA SER A 58 -2.05 -7.91 -9.62
C SER A 58 -2.48 -7.24 -8.33
N LEU A 59 -1.51 -6.71 -7.60
CA LEU A 59 -1.72 -5.97 -6.36
C LEU A 59 -1.26 -4.52 -6.54
N TYR A 60 -1.97 -3.59 -5.94
CA TYR A 60 -1.54 -2.21 -5.80
C TYR A 60 -1.82 -1.71 -4.38
N PHE A 61 -0.76 -1.26 -3.71
CA PHE A 61 -0.85 -0.72 -2.37
C PHE A 61 0.12 0.43 -2.17
N VAL A 62 -0.18 1.25 -1.17
CA VAL A 62 0.66 2.34 -0.70
C VAL A 62 0.75 2.23 0.80
N VAL A 63 1.95 2.35 1.36
CA VAL A 63 2.17 2.46 2.80
C VAL A 63 2.19 3.94 3.17
N GLY A 64 1.31 4.33 4.09
CA GLY A 64 1.29 5.67 4.66
C GLY A 64 2.52 5.95 5.52
N ALA A 65 2.82 7.23 5.72
CA ALA A 65 3.96 7.71 6.50
C ALA A 65 3.58 8.99 7.25
N ASP A 66 4.26 9.29 8.37
CA ASP A 66 4.16 10.61 8.99
C ASP A 66 4.85 11.65 8.14
N ARG A 67 4.10 12.67 7.72
CA ARG A 67 4.62 13.62 6.76
C ARG A 67 4.11 15.01 7.04
N THR A 68 5.05 15.94 7.13
CA THR A 68 4.79 17.38 7.30
C THR A 68 4.47 18.09 5.98
N ALA A 69 4.70 17.43 4.83
CA ALA A 69 4.46 17.97 3.49
C ALA A 69 3.92 16.90 2.52
N GLY A 70 3.15 17.35 1.51
CA GLY A 70 2.56 16.52 0.44
C GLY A 70 3.59 15.97 -0.56
N HIS A 71 3.21 14.96 -1.36
CA HIS A 71 4.17 14.17 -2.19
C HIS A 71 4.71 14.90 -3.42
N HIS A 72 4.11 16.02 -3.81
CA HIS A 72 4.61 16.93 -4.84
C HIS A 72 5.05 18.29 -4.27
N GLN A 73 5.59 18.32 -3.05
CA GLN A 73 6.04 19.54 -2.40
C GLN A 73 7.55 19.50 -2.13
N ALA A 74 8.20 20.67 -2.14
CA ALA A 74 9.65 20.79 -1.96
C ALA A 74 10.18 20.27 -0.61
N LYS A 75 9.32 20.24 0.41
CA LYS A 75 9.65 19.70 1.75
C LYS A 75 9.22 18.24 1.92
N PHE A 76 8.94 17.54 0.83
CA PHE A 76 8.64 16.11 0.90
C PHE A 76 9.80 15.39 1.58
N ASP A 77 9.44 14.56 2.55
CA ASP A 77 10.33 13.65 3.23
C ASP A 77 9.62 12.30 3.37
N PHE A 78 10.37 11.21 3.25
CA PHE A 78 9.85 9.86 3.43
C PHE A 78 10.17 9.40 4.86
N ASP A 79 9.34 8.54 5.43
CA ASP A 79 9.55 8.04 6.78
C ASP A 79 10.32 6.71 6.71
N GLU A 80 11.62 6.73 7.04
CA GLU A 80 12.46 5.54 7.04
C GLU A 80 11.93 4.43 7.95
N LYS A 81 11.17 4.77 9.00
CA LYS A 81 10.60 3.78 9.91
C LYS A 81 9.57 2.90 9.21
N GLU A 82 8.93 3.42 8.17
CA GLU A 82 7.95 2.69 7.37
C GLU A 82 8.58 1.86 6.25
N MET A 83 9.89 1.96 6.02
CA MET A 83 10.56 1.16 4.98
C MET A 83 10.54 -0.33 5.30
N LEU A 84 10.70 -0.71 6.58
CA LEU A 84 10.60 -2.12 6.97
C LEU A 84 9.16 -2.63 6.85
N THR A 85 8.19 -1.82 7.23
CA THR A 85 6.75 -2.08 7.04
C THR A 85 6.44 -2.34 5.56
N ALA A 86 6.91 -1.46 4.67
CA ALA A 86 6.72 -1.58 3.22
C ALA A 86 7.43 -2.82 2.64
N TYR A 87 8.65 -3.12 3.10
CA TYR A 87 9.38 -4.31 2.71
C TYR A 87 8.63 -5.58 3.09
N ASN A 88 8.20 -5.71 4.35
CA ASN A 88 7.48 -6.88 4.85
C ASN A 88 6.20 -7.12 4.05
N LEU A 89 5.40 -6.08 3.84
CA LEU A 89 4.17 -6.14 3.05
C LEU A 89 4.46 -6.60 1.61
N TYR A 90 5.47 -6.01 0.96
CA TYR A 90 5.85 -6.39 -0.40
C TYR A 90 6.28 -7.86 -0.49
N THR A 91 7.18 -8.31 0.40
CA THR A 91 7.67 -9.69 0.39
C THR A 91 6.61 -10.71 0.77
N GLY A 92 5.71 -10.37 1.70
CA GLY A 92 4.60 -11.24 2.08
C GLY A 92 3.60 -11.41 0.94
N CYS A 93 3.29 -10.33 0.23
CA CYS A 93 2.44 -10.37 -0.97
C CYS A 93 3.08 -11.18 -2.09
N LEU A 94 4.37 -10.95 -2.36
CA LEU A 94 5.11 -11.68 -3.38
C LEU A 94 5.11 -13.19 -3.08
N SER A 95 5.38 -13.56 -1.83
CA SER A 95 5.38 -14.97 -1.39
C SER A 95 3.99 -15.62 -1.50
N SER A 96 2.92 -14.84 -1.36
CA SER A 96 1.54 -15.32 -1.47
C SER A 96 1.04 -15.43 -2.93
N LEU A 97 1.77 -14.84 -3.88
CA LEU A 97 1.48 -14.89 -5.32
C LEU A 97 2.22 -16.00 -6.06
N LEU A 98 3.30 -16.54 -5.46
CA LEU A 98 4.07 -17.68 -5.94
C LEU A 98 3.47 -19.00 -5.45
#